data_AF-A0A559K596-F1
#
_entry.id   AF-A0A559K596-F1
#
_cell.length_a   1.000
_cell.length_b   1.000
_cell.length_c   1.000
_cell.angle_alpha   90.00
_cell.angle_beta   90.00
_cell.angle_gamma   90.00
#
_symmetry.space_group_name_H-M   'P 1'
#
loop_
_entity.id
_entity.type
_entity.pdbx_description
1 polymer ?
#
loop_
_entity_poly.entity_id
_entity_poly.type
_entity_poly.pdbx_seq_one_letter_code
_entity_poly.pdbx_strand_id
1 'polypeptide(L)'
;MQLEKAWKITEFAKLIDKHYNTVDQWFKQLEDKQVHYVNRVAGEKVYDETDLDIGRYIKEARDKNYNLQIIFDQLKDVFDLRPFPEDWITGDALVDIEGIKRSMEIRFESMLQEAKRDILVAAAQAAASDLEQNVTKYLPAPKSHEEITFERSNEMLTKIRIDNLLEERAVAAWNALPESEKMKKVGLFRKDLDWEKRDAFIRKFKNENYEQLVKEQYGITDGHPK
;
A
#
# COMPACT_ATOMS: atom_id res chain seq x y z
N MET A 1 -4.44 -6.14 -67.28
CA MET A 1 -5.36 -6.37 -66.14
C MET A 1 -6.74 -6.04 -66.64
N GLN A 2 -7.53 -7.05 -67.01
CA GLN A 2 -8.90 -6.83 -67.47
C GLN A 2 -9.70 -6.30 -66.28
N LEU A 3 -10.47 -5.23 -66.47
CA LEU A 3 -11.44 -4.78 -65.48
C LEU A 3 -12.56 -5.83 -65.49
N GLU A 4 -12.38 -6.89 -64.69
CA GLU A 4 -13.44 -7.86 -64.44
C GLU A 4 -14.65 -7.11 -63.89
N LYS A 5 -15.82 -7.52 -64.38
CA LYS A 5 -17.07 -6.83 -64.14
C LYS A 5 -17.39 -6.87 -62.64
N ALA A 6 -17.22 -5.72 -61.98
CA ALA A 6 -17.45 -5.58 -60.56
C ALA A 6 -18.72 -4.76 -60.30
N TRP A 7 -19.58 -5.25 -59.42
CA TRP A 7 -20.84 -4.62 -59.04
C TRP A 7 -20.78 -4.11 -57.59
N LYS A 8 -21.49 -3.01 -57.32
CA LYS A 8 -21.84 -2.63 -55.94
C LYS A 8 -23.06 -3.42 -55.47
N ILE A 9 -23.25 -3.54 -54.16
CA ILE A 9 -24.34 -4.35 -53.55
C ILE A 9 -25.74 -4.06 -54.12
N THR A 10 -26.03 -2.80 -54.45
CA THR A 10 -27.33 -2.39 -55.00
C THR A 10 -27.57 -2.87 -56.43
N GLU A 11 -26.52 -2.93 -57.26
CA GLU A 11 -26.60 -3.45 -58.63
C GLU A 11 -26.55 -4.97 -58.62
N PHE A 12 -25.67 -5.53 -57.79
CA PHE A 12 -25.49 -6.96 -57.60
C PHE A 12 -26.80 -7.64 -57.15
N ALA A 13 -27.49 -7.08 -56.16
CA ALA A 13 -28.74 -7.63 -55.66
C ALA A 13 -29.87 -7.63 -56.71
N LYS A 14 -29.87 -6.68 -57.65
CA LYS A 14 -30.83 -6.67 -58.78
C LYS A 14 -30.60 -7.85 -59.72
N LEU A 15 -29.35 -8.27 -59.94
CA LEU A 15 -29.03 -9.43 -60.77
C LEU A 15 -29.47 -10.76 -60.14
N ILE A 16 -29.54 -10.81 -58.81
CA ILE A 16 -30.06 -11.93 -58.04
C ILE A 16 -31.58 -11.83 -57.89
N ASP A 17 -32.19 -10.67 -58.17
CA ASP A 17 -33.61 -10.43 -57.98
C ASP A 17 -34.05 -10.69 -56.53
N LYS A 18 -33.32 -10.07 -55.60
CA LYS A 18 -33.63 -10.00 -54.17
C LYS A 18 -33.29 -8.60 -53.63
N HIS A 19 -33.84 -8.26 -52.47
CA HIS A 19 -33.54 -6.98 -51.82
C HIS A 19 -32.07 -6.93 -51.37
N TYR A 20 -31.41 -5.79 -51.56
CA TYR A 20 -29.97 -5.64 -51.30
C TYR A 20 -29.58 -5.95 -49.85
N ASN A 21 -30.41 -5.57 -48.86
CA ASN A 21 -30.18 -5.96 -47.45
C ASN A 21 -30.13 -7.48 -47.25
N THR A 22 -30.98 -8.24 -47.95
CA THR A 22 -31.03 -9.70 -47.82
C THR A 22 -29.77 -10.33 -48.39
N VAL A 23 -29.36 -9.88 -49.57
CA VAL A 23 -28.13 -10.35 -50.21
C VAL A 23 -26.91 -9.96 -49.38
N ASP A 24 -26.84 -8.72 -48.90
CA ASP A 24 -25.78 -8.25 -48.01
C ASP A 24 -25.68 -9.10 -46.73
N GLN A 25 -26.83 -9.46 -46.13
CA GLN A 25 -26.86 -10.34 -44.97
C GLN A 25 -26.35 -11.76 -45.28
N TRP A 26 -26.62 -12.31 -46.46
CA TRP A 26 -26.09 -13.62 -46.85
C TRP A 26 -24.56 -13.58 -46.94
N PHE A 27 -24.02 -12.59 -47.64
CA PHE A 27 -22.56 -12.46 -47.81
C PHE A 27 -21.84 -12.06 -46.52
N LYS A 28 -22.47 -11.27 -45.64
CA LYS A 28 -21.95 -11.04 -44.29
C LYS A 28 -21.84 -12.34 -43.50
N GLN A 29 -22.87 -13.18 -43.53
CA GLN A 29 -22.82 -14.48 -42.84
C GLN A 29 -21.79 -15.44 -43.44
N LEU A 30 -21.54 -15.38 -44.76
CA LEU A 30 -20.45 -16.12 -45.40
C LEU A 30 -19.07 -15.63 -44.93
N GLU A 31 -18.88 -14.32 -44.81
CA GLU A 31 -17.65 -13.73 -44.27
C GLU A 31 -17.46 -14.08 -42.77
N ASP A 32 -18.52 -13.98 -41.96
CA ASP A 32 -18.50 -14.27 -40.52
C ASP A 32 -18.19 -15.75 -40.24
N LYS A 33 -18.73 -16.67 -41.05
CA LYS A 33 -18.48 -18.11 -40.95
C LYS A 33 -17.19 -18.54 -41.64
N GLN A 34 -16.40 -17.59 -42.13
CA GLN A 34 -15.15 -17.83 -42.87
C GLN A 34 -15.34 -18.81 -44.04
N VAL A 35 -16.46 -18.67 -44.77
CA VAL A 35 -16.77 -19.51 -45.94
C VAL A 35 -16.30 -18.85 -47.22
N HIS A 36 -16.57 -17.56 -47.41
CA HIS A 36 -16.22 -16.84 -48.64
C HIS A 36 -15.92 -15.37 -48.34
N TYR A 37 -14.79 -14.88 -48.83
CA TYR A 37 -14.39 -13.47 -48.71
C TYR A 37 -14.95 -12.62 -49.86
N VAL A 38 -15.51 -11.44 -49.58
CA VAL A 38 -15.95 -10.49 -50.63
C VAL A 38 -14.88 -9.44 -50.89
N ASN A 39 -14.54 -9.23 -52.16
CA ASN A 39 -13.51 -8.27 -52.57
C ASN A 39 -13.85 -6.83 -52.17
N ARG A 40 -12.79 -6.02 -51.96
CA ARG A 40 -12.93 -4.61 -51.57
C ARG A 40 -12.03 -3.71 -52.40
N VAL A 41 -12.58 -2.61 -52.90
CA VAL A 41 -11.84 -1.55 -53.60
C VAL A 41 -12.03 -0.26 -52.81
N ALA A 42 -10.93 0.35 -52.35
CA ALA A 42 -10.95 1.51 -51.45
C ALA A 42 -11.82 1.31 -50.18
N GLY A 43 -11.90 0.07 -49.68
CA GLY A 43 -12.67 -0.31 -48.49
C GLY A 43 -14.15 -0.64 -48.75
N GLU A 44 -14.67 -0.38 -49.95
CA GLU A 44 -16.04 -0.72 -50.34
C GLU A 44 -16.14 -2.14 -50.91
N LYS A 45 -17.17 -2.90 -50.52
CA LYS A 45 -17.45 -4.23 -51.07
C LYS A 45 -17.77 -4.15 -52.57
N VAL A 46 -17.06 -4.96 -53.35
CA VAL A 46 -17.31 -5.15 -54.78
C VAL A 46 -17.52 -6.64 -55.04
N TYR A 47 -18.51 -6.95 -55.87
CA TYR A 47 -18.94 -8.30 -56.17
C TYR A 47 -18.59 -8.63 -57.62
N ASP A 48 -18.08 -9.83 -57.88
CA ASP A 48 -17.75 -10.32 -59.22
C ASP A 48 -18.69 -11.45 -59.68
N GLU A 49 -18.33 -12.11 -60.78
CA GLU A 49 -19.13 -13.19 -61.37
C GLU A 49 -19.22 -14.42 -60.45
N THR A 50 -18.16 -14.73 -59.70
CA THR A 50 -18.16 -15.83 -58.73
C THR A 50 -19.14 -15.54 -57.60
N ASP A 51 -19.13 -14.30 -57.09
CA ASP A 51 -20.11 -13.86 -56.11
C ASP A 51 -21.54 -13.98 -56.67
N LEU A 52 -21.76 -13.64 -57.94
CA LEU A 52 -23.07 -13.70 -58.57
C LEU A 52 -23.62 -15.13 -58.63
N ASP A 53 -22.78 -16.09 -58.99
CA ASP A 53 -23.17 -17.49 -59.04
C ASP A 53 -23.46 -18.07 -57.65
N ILE A 54 -22.65 -17.71 -56.65
CA ILE A 54 -22.92 -18.04 -55.24
C ILE A 54 -24.27 -17.45 -54.80
N GLY A 55 -24.52 -16.18 -55.12
CA GLY A 55 -25.75 -15.48 -54.77
C GLY A 55 -27.00 -16.11 -55.41
N ARG A 56 -26.89 -16.55 -56.67
CA ARG A 56 -27.96 -17.29 -57.37
C ARG A 56 -28.18 -18.67 -56.76
N TYR A 57 -27.12 -19.38 -56.42
CA TYR A 57 -27.22 -20.68 -55.74
C TYR A 57 -27.94 -20.56 -54.39
N ILE A 58 -27.57 -19.57 -53.58
CA ILE A 58 -28.25 -19.29 -52.30
C ILE A 58 -29.71 -18.95 -52.55
N LYS A 59 -30.03 -18.12 -53.55
CA LYS A 59 -31.41 -17.79 -53.92
C LYS A 59 -32.22 -19.05 -54.22
N GLU A 60 -31.75 -19.88 -55.14
CA GLU A 60 -32.46 -21.08 -55.58
C GLU A 60 -32.69 -22.08 -54.43
N ALA A 61 -31.68 -22.27 -53.57
CA ALA A 61 -31.81 -23.13 -52.41
C ALA A 61 -32.75 -22.55 -51.35
N ARG A 62 -32.74 -21.23 -51.15
CA ARG A 62 -33.66 -20.54 -50.24
C ARG A 62 -35.10 -20.53 -50.73
N ASP A 63 -35.33 -20.41 -52.03
CA ASP A 63 -36.66 -20.51 -52.64
C ASP A 63 -37.22 -21.95 -52.51
N LYS A 64 -36.35 -22.97 -52.37
CA LYS A 64 -36.70 -24.36 -52.01
C LYS A 64 -36.79 -24.62 -50.49
N ASN A 65 -36.73 -23.58 -49.66
CA ASN A 65 -36.78 -23.63 -48.20
C ASN A 65 -35.61 -24.38 -47.50
N TYR A 66 -34.45 -24.52 -48.14
CA TYR A 66 -33.27 -25.06 -47.45
C TYR A 66 -32.75 -24.11 -46.36
N ASN A 67 -32.19 -24.66 -45.28
CA ASN A 67 -31.56 -23.89 -44.21
C ASN A 67 -30.25 -23.26 -44.71
N LEU A 68 -30.01 -21.98 -44.38
CA LEU A 68 -28.79 -21.26 -44.75
C LEU A 68 -27.50 -21.97 -44.32
N GLN A 69 -27.49 -22.63 -43.16
CA GLN A 69 -26.32 -23.37 -42.70
C GLN A 69 -25.95 -24.51 -43.66
N ILE A 70 -26.95 -25.30 -44.08
CA ILE A 70 -26.74 -26.42 -45.02
C ILE A 70 -26.27 -25.88 -46.37
N ILE A 71 -26.87 -24.78 -46.83
CA ILE A 71 -26.47 -24.12 -48.07
C ILE A 71 -24.99 -23.71 -47.99
N PHE A 72 -24.57 -23.06 -46.89
CA PHE A 72 -23.20 -22.60 -46.71
C PHE A 72 -22.18 -23.73 -46.60
N ASP A 73 -22.55 -24.83 -45.94
CA ASP A 73 -21.70 -26.01 -45.84
C ASP A 73 -21.48 -26.64 -47.22
N GLN A 74 -22.51 -26.69 -48.06
CA GLN A 74 -22.45 -27.23 -49.43
C GLN A 74 -21.69 -26.33 -50.42
N LEU A 75 -21.59 -25.02 -50.16
CA LEU A 75 -20.90 -24.11 -51.08
C LEU A 75 -19.44 -24.51 -51.34
N LYS A 76 -18.77 -25.10 -50.33
CA LYS A 76 -17.37 -25.55 -50.41
C LYS A 76 -17.17 -26.69 -51.42
N ASP A 77 -18.21 -27.48 -51.67
CA ASP A 77 -18.17 -28.62 -52.57
C ASP A 77 -18.54 -28.22 -54.02
N VAL A 78 -19.18 -27.06 -54.20
CA VAL A 78 -19.76 -26.63 -55.48
C VAL A 78 -18.97 -25.50 -56.14
N PHE A 79 -18.37 -24.62 -55.34
CA PHE A 79 -17.67 -23.42 -55.83
C PHE A 79 -16.24 -23.37 -55.32
N ASP A 80 -15.35 -22.75 -56.12
CA ASP A 80 -14.03 -22.36 -55.65
C ASP A 80 -14.16 -21.07 -54.83
N LEU A 81 -14.12 -21.22 -53.51
CA LEU A 81 -14.41 -20.12 -52.59
C LEU A 81 -13.17 -19.28 -52.33
N ARG A 82 -13.35 -17.96 -52.35
CA ARG A 82 -12.28 -17.00 -52.17
C ARG A 82 -11.69 -17.10 -50.75
N PRO A 83 -10.37 -17.32 -50.62
CA PRO A 83 -9.72 -17.34 -49.31
C PRO A 83 -9.73 -15.95 -48.69
N PHE A 84 -9.63 -15.91 -47.37
CA PHE A 84 -9.54 -14.66 -46.62
C PHE A 84 -8.09 -14.16 -46.63
N PRO A 85 -7.86 -12.84 -46.75
CA PRO A 85 -6.53 -12.25 -46.56
C PRO A 85 -5.91 -12.64 -45.21
N GLU A 86 -4.58 -12.73 -45.12
CA GLU A 86 -3.88 -13.08 -43.87
C GLU A 86 -4.22 -12.12 -42.72
N ASP A 87 -4.50 -10.85 -43.04
CA ASP A 87 -4.89 -9.81 -42.10
C ASP A 87 -6.42 -9.72 -41.87
N TRP A 88 -7.21 -10.67 -42.38
CA TRP A 88 -8.66 -10.68 -42.19
C TRP A 88 -9.04 -11.15 -40.78
N ILE A 89 -9.19 -10.17 -39.92
CA ILE A 89 -9.76 -10.30 -38.59
C ILE A 89 -11.28 -10.45 -38.77
N THR A 90 -11.79 -11.69 -38.67
CA THR A 90 -13.23 -11.95 -38.57
C THR A 90 -13.81 -11.07 -37.47
N GLY A 91 -15.08 -10.65 -37.52
CA GLY A 91 -15.73 -9.84 -36.47
C GLY A 91 -15.79 -10.49 -35.08
N ASP A 92 -15.10 -11.62 -34.89
CA ASP A 92 -14.90 -12.40 -33.67
C ASP A 92 -13.43 -12.84 -33.48
N ALA A 93 -12.50 -12.30 -34.25
CA ALA A 93 -11.08 -12.48 -34.00
C ALA A 93 -10.76 -11.68 -32.74
N LEU A 94 -10.73 -12.41 -31.63
CA LEU A 94 -9.82 -12.24 -30.50
C LEU A 94 -9.19 -10.84 -30.51
N VAL A 95 -9.98 -9.85 -30.08
CA VAL A 95 -9.46 -8.91 -29.11
C VAL A 95 -8.64 -9.78 -28.19
N ASP A 96 -7.33 -9.57 -28.06
CA ASP A 96 -6.52 -10.36 -27.14
C ASP A 96 -7.09 -10.11 -25.74
N ILE A 97 -8.14 -10.85 -25.36
CA ILE A 97 -8.93 -10.63 -24.15
C ILE A 97 -7.98 -10.84 -22.99
N GLU A 98 -7.01 -11.74 -23.14
CA GLU A 98 -5.97 -11.98 -22.15
C GLU A 98 -5.01 -10.78 -22.05
N GLY A 99 -4.61 -10.16 -23.16
CA GLY A 99 -3.80 -8.93 -23.19
C GLY A 99 -4.54 -7.70 -22.68
N ILE A 100 -5.81 -7.53 -23.05
CA ILE A 100 -6.69 -6.48 -22.54
C ILE A 100 -6.93 -6.70 -21.05
N LYS A 101 -7.25 -7.93 -20.62
CA LYS A 101 -7.43 -8.28 -19.22
C LYS A 101 -6.16 -8.03 -18.42
N ARG A 102 -4.97 -8.43 -18.89
CA ARG A 102 -3.69 -8.10 -18.25
C ARG A 102 -3.46 -6.59 -18.17
N SER A 103 -3.71 -5.84 -19.24
CA SER A 103 -3.53 -4.38 -19.22
C SER A 103 -4.54 -3.69 -18.28
N MET A 104 -5.75 -4.21 -18.18
CA MET A 104 -6.78 -3.76 -17.23
C MET A 104 -6.40 -4.13 -15.80
N GLU A 105 -5.89 -5.33 -15.54
CA GLU A 105 -5.39 -5.77 -14.23
C GLU A 105 -4.21 -4.90 -13.79
N ILE A 106 -3.22 -4.66 -14.65
CA ILE A 106 -2.08 -3.78 -14.37
C ILE A 106 -2.56 -2.35 -14.07
N ARG A 107 -3.50 -1.82 -14.87
CA ARG A 107 -4.05 -0.48 -14.65
C ARG A 107 -4.85 -0.40 -13.36
N PHE A 108 -5.66 -1.41 -13.06
CA PHE A 108 -6.46 -1.48 -11.85
C PHE A 108 -5.58 -1.60 -10.60
N GLU A 109 -4.55 -2.44 -10.64
CA GLU A 109 -3.54 -2.57 -9.59
C GLU A 109 -2.86 -1.21 -9.35
N SER A 110 -2.43 -0.53 -10.41
CA SER A 110 -1.83 0.81 -10.34
C SER A 110 -2.78 1.83 -9.68
N MET A 111 -4.04 1.88 -10.12
CA MET A 111 -5.05 2.77 -9.54
C MET A 111 -5.34 2.44 -8.07
N LEU A 112 -5.37 1.15 -7.71
CA LEU A 112 -5.60 0.71 -6.34
C LEU A 112 -4.44 1.10 -5.42
N GLN A 113 -3.19 0.96 -5.91
CA GLN A 113 -2.01 1.38 -5.16
C GLN A 113 -1.97 2.90 -4.98
N GLU A 114 -2.33 3.66 -6.01
CA GLU A 114 -2.45 5.12 -5.93
C GLU A 114 -3.53 5.54 -4.93
N ALA A 115 -4.73 4.97 -5.03
CA ALA A 115 -5.81 5.24 -4.08
C ALA A 115 -5.44 4.87 -2.64
N LYS A 116 -4.75 3.73 -2.43
CA LYS A 116 -4.24 3.31 -1.12
C LYS A 116 -3.23 4.32 -0.57
N ARG A 117 -2.32 4.81 -1.42
CA ARG A 117 -1.33 5.82 -1.04
C ARG A 117 -2.04 7.11 -0.61
N ASP A 118 -3.02 7.57 -1.37
CA ASP A 118 -3.76 8.80 -1.06
C ASP A 118 -4.54 8.67 0.25
N ILE A 119 -5.18 7.53 0.48
CA ILE A 119 -5.88 7.23 1.75
C ILE A 119 -4.88 7.26 2.92
N LEU A 120 -3.70 6.65 2.77
CA LEU A 120 -2.68 6.64 3.83
C LEU A 120 -2.17 8.06 4.14
N VAL A 121 -1.94 8.88 3.11
CA VAL A 121 -1.52 10.28 3.30
C VAL A 121 -2.61 11.08 3.99
N ALA A 122 -3.87 10.95 3.54
CA ALA A 122 -5.01 11.65 4.15
C ALA A 122 -5.23 11.21 5.61
N ALA A 123 -5.12 9.91 5.90
CA ALA A 123 -5.22 9.39 7.26
C ALA A 123 -4.11 9.91 8.17
N ALA A 124 -2.86 9.95 7.68
CA ALA A 124 -1.73 10.49 8.43
C ALA A 124 -1.91 11.98 8.73
N GLN A 125 -2.38 12.77 7.76
CA GLN A 125 -2.67 14.18 7.93
C GLN A 125 -3.81 14.41 8.93
N ALA A 126 -4.88 13.62 8.85
CA ALA A 126 -6.00 13.70 9.79
C ALA A 126 -5.55 13.36 11.22
N ALA A 127 -4.73 12.32 11.40
CA ALA A 127 -4.17 11.96 12.70
C ALA A 127 -3.22 13.03 13.25
N ALA A 128 -2.38 13.63 12.40
CA ALA A 128 -1.52 14.73 12.79
C ALA A 128 -2.33 15.97 13.21
N SER A 129 -3.38 16.32 12.46
CA SER A 129 -4.26 17.43 12.80
C SER A 129 -5.05 17.19 14.08
N ASP A 130 -5.56 15.97 14.29
CA ASP A 130 -6.24 15.60 15.53
C ASP A 130 -5.29 15.65 16.73
N LEU A 131 -4.06 15.17 16.55
CA LEU A 131 -3.02 15.31 17.58
C LEU A 131 -2.78 16.79 17.89
N GLU A 132 -2.52 17.64 16.89
CA GLU A 132 -2.31 19.09 17.07
C GLU A 132 -3.46 19.77 17.81
N GLN A 133 -4.71 19.46 17.46
CA GLN A 133 -5.90 20.03 18.10
C GLN A 133 -6.10 19.55 19.54
N ASN A 134 -5.64 18.33 19.85
CA ASN A 134 -5.84 17.70 21.16
C ASN A 134 -4.55 17.56 21.98
N VAL A 135 -3.41 18.10 21.54
CA VAL A 135 -2.13 18.06 22.29
C VAL A 135 -2.33 18.56 23.72
N THR A 136 -3.13 19.61 23.88
CA THR A 136 -3.46 20.21 25.18
C THR A 136 -4.31 19.32 26.10
N LYS A 137 -5.00 18.30 25.56
CA LYS A 137 -5.74 17.30 26.37
C LYS A 137 -4.85 16.19 26.91
N TYR A 138 -3.77 15.87 26.20
CA TYR A 138 -2.86 14.77 26.57
C TYR A 138 -1.61 15.23 27.31
N LEU A 139 -1.25 16.51 27.20
CA LEU A 139 -0.16 17.08 27.99
C LEU A 139 -0.69 17.52 29.36
N PRO A 140 0.02 17.19 30.46
CA PRO A 140 -0.27 17.80 31.74
C PRO A 140 -0.11 19.32 31.60
N ALA A 141 -0.97 20.07 32.28
CA ALA A 141 -0.86 21.53 32.28
C ALA A 141 0.57 21.94 32.67
N PRO A 142 1.18 22.91 31.97
CA PRO A 142 2.51 23.39 32.35
C PRO A 142 2.45 23.89 33.80
N LYS A 143 3.36 23.40 34.64
CA LYS A 143 3.44 23.80 36.04
C LYS A 143 3.56 25.32 36.15
N SER A 144 2.86 25.91 37.10
CA SER A 144 2.96 27.34 37.37
C SER A 144 4.36 27.72 37.89
N HIS A 145 4.73 29.00 37.80
CA HIS A 145 6.00 29.46 38.35
C HIS A 145 6.11 29.23 39.87
N GLU A 146 4.98 29.34 40.57
CA GLU A 146 4.89 29.06 42.01
C GLU A 146 5.11 27.58 42.31
N GLU A 147 4.52 26.68 41.51
CA GLU A 147 4.71 25.23 41.66
C GLU A 147 6.17 24.82 41.42
N ILE A 148 6.81 25.35 40.37
CA ILE A 148 8.22 25.10 40.09
C ILE A 148 9.10 25.59 41.24
N THR A 149 8.80 26.77 41.79
CA THR A 149 9.56 27.35 42.90
C THR A 149 9.38 26.51 44.17
N PHE A 150 8.15 26.09 44.46
CA PHE A 150 7.81 25.23 45.59
C PHE A 150 8.53 23.88 45.51
N GLU A 151 8.52 23.21 44.35
CA GLU A 151 9.22 21.95 44.14
C GLU A 151 10.73 22.08 44.38
N ARG A 152 11.36 23.12 43.81
CA ARG A 152 12.79 23.41 44.04
C ARG A 152 13.12 23.65 45.50
N SER A 153 12.28 24.44 46.19
CA SER A 153 12.44 24.68 47.62
C SER A 153 12.28 23.39 48.43
N ASN A 154 11.31 22.55 48.08
CA ASN A 154 11.07 21.29 48.78
C ASN A 154 12.20 20.26 48.54
N GLU A 155 12.74 20.18 47.33
CA GLU A 155 13.92 19.37 47.00
C GLU A 155 15.14 19.82 47.81
N MET A 156 15.39 21.13 47.87
CA MET A 156 16.49 21.70 48.65
C MET A 156 16.34 21.39 50.15
N LEU A 157 15.15 21.60 50.72
CA LEU A 157 14.88 21.28 52.12
C LEU A 157 15.05 19.78 52.41
N THR A 158 14.64 18.92 51.49
CA THR A 158 14.80 17.46 51.61
C THR A 158 16.27 17.08 51.63
N LYS A 159 17.08 17.64 50.73
CA LYS A 159 18.53 17.43 50.72
C LYS A 159 19.19 17.87 52.02
N ILE A 160 18.83 19.04 52.54
CA ILE A 160 19.35 19.55 53.82
C ILE A 160 19.01 18.59 54.97
N ARG A 161 17.77 18.09 55.03
CA ARG A 161 17.36 17.12 56.06
C ARG A 161 18.16 15.82 55.98
N ILE A 162 18.34 15.28 54.77
CA ILE A 162 19.13 14.07 54.53
C ILE A 162 20.59 14.29 54.97
N ASP A 163 21.19 15.42 54.57
CA ASP A 163 22.57 15.74 54.91
C ASP A 163 22.80 15.89 56.41
N ASN A 164 21.88 16.55 57.12
CA ASN A 164 21.94 16.71 58.57
C ASN A 164 21.80 15.36 59.28
N LEU A 165 20.87 14.52 58.84
CA LEU A 165 20.63 13.23 59.47
C LEU A 165 21.81 12.26 59.26
N LEU A 166 22.43 12.27 58.09
CA LEU A 166 23.65 11.49 57.84
C LEU A 166 24.82 11.99 58.68
N GLU A 167 24.93 13.30 58.89
CA GLU A 167 25.96 13.89 59.72
C GLU A 167 25.78 13.53 61.20
N GLU A 168 24.56 13.60 61.72
CA GLU A 168 24.23 13.14 63.09
C GLU A 168 24.57 11.66 63.28
N ARG A 169 24.18 10.81 62.32
CA ARG A 169 24.51 9.37 62.34
C ARG A 169 26.02 9.12 62.25
N ALA A 170 26.74 9.86 61.41
CA ALA A 170 28.18 9.74 61.26
C ALA A 170 28.94 10.14 62.54
N VAL A 171 28.51 11.22 63.20
CA VAL A 171 29.10 11.66 64.46
C VAL A 171 28.83 10.64 65.57
N ALA A 172 27.61 10.11 65.65
CA ALA A 172 27.28 9.06 66.62
C ALA A 172 28.13 7.79 66.39
N ALA A 173 28.28 7.36 65.13
CA ALA A 173 29.11 6.23 64.75
C ALA A 173 30.59 6.45 65.08
N TRP A 174 31.13 7.65 64.81
CA TRP A 174 32.50 8.01 65.19
C TRP A 174 32.71 7.98 66.70
N ASN A 175 31.78 8.53 67.48
CA ASN A 175 31.89 8.58 68.93
C ASN A 175 31.87 7.17 69.57
N ALA A 176 31.17 6.23 68.94
CA ALA A 176 31.13 4.83 69.34
C ALA A 176 32.43 4.05 69.05
N LEU A 177 33.35 4.57 68.23
CA LEU A 177 34.62 3.89 67.95
C LEU A 177 35.53 3.85 69.20
N PRO A 178 36.37 2.80 69.35
CA PRO A 178 37.35 2.71 70.42
C PRO A 178 38.33 3.88 70.43
N GLU A 179 38.82 4.28 71.61
CA GLU A 179 39.80 5.39 71.73
C GLU A 179 41.08 5.14 70.93
N SER A 180 41.50 3.87 70.78
CA SER A 180 42.66 3.51 69.96
C SER A 180 42.53 3.92 68.51
N GLU A 181 41.31 4.02 67.98
CA GLU A 181 41.06 4.42 66.59
C GLU A 181 40.88 5.93 66.42
N LYS A 182 40.47 6.62 67.47
CA LYS A 182 40.21 8.07 67.48
C LYS A 182 41.45 8.91 67.80
N MET A 183 42.47 8.31 68.43
CA MET A 183 43.64 9.00 68.95
C MET A 183 44.85 8.92 68.01
N LYS A 184 45.54 10.05 67.82
CA LYS A 184 46.85 10.15 67.16
C LYS A 184 47.92 10.48 68.20
N LYS A 185 49.13 9.93 68.02
CA LYS A 185 50.28 10.25 68.88
C LYS A 185 50.85 11.62 68.48
N VAL A 186 50.77 12.60 69.37
CA VAL A 186 51.23 13.99 69.15
C VAL A 186 52.52 14.33 69.92
N GLY A 187 53.22 13.31 70.43
CA GLY A 187 54.49 13.44 71.14
C GLY A 187 54.94 12.12 71.76
N LEU A 188 56.05 12.09 72.52
CA LEU A 188 56.61 10.83 73.05
C LEU A 188 55.62 10.04 73.94
N PHE A 189 54.72 10.74 74.65
CA PHE A 189 53.68 10.16 75.52
C PHE A 189 52.29 10.84 75.43
N ARG A 190 52.11 11.85 74.56
CA ARG A 190 50.81 12.56 74.42
C ARG A 190 50.02 12.01 73.24
N LYS A 191 48.73 11.78 73.47
CA LYS A 191 47.74 11.41 72.45
C LYS A 191 46.70 12.51 72.37
N ASP A 192 46.24 12.81 71.17
CA ASP A 192 45.17 13.78 70.92
C ASP A 192 44.19 13.20 69.88
N LEU A 193 43.01 13.78 69.79
CA LEU A 193 42.00 13.39 68.82
C LEU A 193 42.46 13.68 67.39
N ASP A 194 42.31 12.70 66.53
CA ASP A 194 42.60 12.85 65.11
C ASP A 194 41.41 13.47 64.38
N TRP A 195 41.38 14.81 64.33
CA TRP A 195 40.33 15.59 63.68
C TRP A 195 40.25 15.33 62.17
N GLU A 196 41.39 15.14 61.50
CA GLU A 196 41.44 14.81 60.07
C GLU A 196 40.79 13.45 59.80
N LYS A 197 41.09 12.46 60.66
CA LYS A 197 40.50 11.12 60.56
C LYS A 197 39.00 11.12 60.87
N ARG A 198 38.55 11.95 61.83
CA ARG A 198 37.13 12.16 62.10
C ARG A 198 36.40 12.71 60.88
N ASP A 199 36.93 13.76 60.26
CA ASP A 199 36.30 14.39 59.10
C ASP A 199 36.31 13.46 57.86
N ALA A 200 37.39 12.70 57.68
CA ALA A 200 37.48 11.67 56.64
C ALA A 200 36.46 10.54 56.87
N PHE A 201 36.29 10.09 58.12
CA PHE A 201 35.29 9.10 58.51
C PHE A 201 33.88 9.61 58.24
N ILE A 202 33.55 10.83 58.69
CA ILE A 202 32.22 11.43 58.49
C ILE A 202 31.90 11.54 56.99
N ARG A 203 32.84 12.04 56.18
CA ARG A 203 32.65 12.15 54.73
C ARG A 203 32.41 10.79 54.07
N LYS A 204 33.21 9.79 54.43
CA LYS A 204 33.07 8.42 53.92
C LYS A 204 31.72 7.83 54.32
N PHE A 205 31.33 7.96 55.59
CA PHE A 205 30.06 7.49 56.11
C PHE A 205 28.87 8.13 55.39
N LYS A 206 28.89 9.46 55.22
CA LYS A 206 27.83 10.18 54.48
C LYS A 206 27.71 9.63 53.06
N ASN A 207 28.81 9.48 52.33
CA ASN A 207 28.79 8.98 50.95
C ASN A 207 28.26 7.55 50.84
N GLU A 208 28.69 6.65 51.72
CA GLU A 208 28.29 5.23 51.71
C GLU A 208 26.81 5.04 52.07
N ASN A 209 26.23 5.92 52.88
CA ASN A 209 24.85 5.81 53.37
C ASN A 209 23.87 6.76 52.66
N TYR A 210 24.35 7.66 51.79
CA TYR A 210 23.52 8.67 51.14
C TYR A 210 22.44 8.06 50.26
N GLU A 211 22.80 7.10 49.40
CA GLU A 211 21.86 6.46 48.48
C GLU A 211 20.75 5.73 49.23
N GLN A 212 21.09 4.97 50.27
CA GLN A 212 20.13 4.26 51.08
C GLN A 212 19.13 5.22 51.75
N LEU A 213 19.62 6.30 52.35
CA LEU A 213 18.75 7.24 53.03
C LEU A 213 17.86 8.04 52.06
N VAL A 214 18.36 8.34 50.86
CA VAL A 214 17.54 8.92 49.79
C VAL A 214 16.43 7.95 49.39
N LYS A 215 16.73 6.66 49.17
CA LYS A 215 15.73 5.65 48.83
C LYS A 215 14.65 5.52 49.93
N GLU A 216 15.06 5.52 51.20
CA GLU A 216 14.15 5.52 52.35
C GLU A 216 13.24 6.76 52.38
N GLN A 217 13.79 7.96 52.15
CA GLN A 217 13.05 9.22 52.18
C GLN A 217 12.05 9.38 51.01
N TYR A 218 12.35 8.81 49.84
CA TYR A 218 11.48 8.83 48.65
C TYR A 218 10.58 7.58 48.52
N GLY A 219 10.66 6.63 49.45
CA GLY A 219 9.87 5.39 49.40
C GLY A 219 10.19 4.48 48.22
N ILE A 220 11.40 4.62 47.64
CA ILE A 220 11.85 3.79 46.51
C ILE A 220 12.43 2.50 47.10
N THR A 221 11.58 1.50 47.34
CA THR A 221 12.05 0.14 47.60
C THR A 221 12.50 -0.48 46.28
N ASP A 222 13.70 -1.05 46.22
CA ASP A 222 14.21 -1.75 45.03
C ASP A 222 13.15 -2.75 44.55
N GLY A 223 12.52 -2.43 43.41
CA GLY A 223 11.40 -3.18 42.87
C GLY A 223 11.87 -4.54 42.38
N HIS A 224 11.54 -5.60 43.11
CA HIS A 224 11.35 -6.90 42.49
C HIS A 224 10.03 -6.86 41.70
N PRO A 225 10.04 -7.01 40.36
CA PRO A 225 8.82 -7.24 39.62
C PRO A 225 8.30 -8.63 39.99
N LYS A 226 7.05 -8.72 40.43
CA LYS A 226 6.24 -9.93 40.37
C LYS A 226 5.35 -9.87 39.14
#